data_AF-A0A7G2JZS0-F1
#
_entry.id   AF-A0A7G2JZS0-F1
#
_cell.length_a   1.000
_cell.length_b   1.000
_cell.length_c   1.000
_cell.angle_alpha   90.00
_cell.angle_beta   90.00
_cell.angle_gamma   90.00
#
_symmetry.space_group_name_H-M   'P 1'
#
loop_
_entity.id
_entity.type
_entity.pdbx_description
1 polymer ?
#
loop_
_entity_poly.entity_id
_entity_poly.type
_entity_poly.pdbx_seq_one_letter_code
_entity_poly.pdbx_strand_id
1 'polypeptide(L)'
;TVSANNSVAIGSNQTVTRDNTVSVGERTVSNIKDGKELSDAVTVRQLNSATQGVENRLTNKVNKLDKKLSAGVASAVAIANIPTVSVPGGTMIGIGVGNFRGQSSLAVGYTRSSDNNKVIFKATAGATSQKDYAVGAGIGFQW
;
A
#
# COMPACT_ATOMS: atom_id res chain seq x y z
N THR A 1 -21.88 34.28 -32.94
CA THR A 1 -22.03 35.56 -32.24
C THR A 1 -21.14 35.59 -31.01
N VAL A 2 -20.22 36.54 -30.94
CA VAL A 2 -19.45 36.80 -29.71
C VAL A 2 -20.20 37.91 -28.98
N SER A 3 -20.70 37.63 -27.77
CA SER A 3 -21.34 38.64 -26.91
C SER A 3 -20.47 38.99 -25.69
N ALA A 4 -19.30 38.38 -25.56
CA ALA A 4 -18.35 38.55 -24.46
C ALA A 4 -17.14 39.42 -24.83
N ASN A 5 -16.57 40.12 -23.85
CA ASN A 5 -15.40 40.98 -24.05
C ASN A 5 -14.13 40.15 -24.26
N ASN A 6 -13.20 40.69 -25.06
CA ASN A 6 -11.89 40.09 -25.30
C ASN A 6 -11.94 38.60 -25.67
N SER A 7 -12.84 38.22 -26.58
CA SER A 7 -13.15 36.81 -26.87
C SER A 7 -13.22 36.51 -28.36
N VAL A 8 -12.98 35.25 -28.72
CA VAL A 8 -12.96 34.78 -30.12
C VAL A 8 -13.86 33.55 -30.27
N ALA A 9 -14.70 33.57 -31.30
CA ALA A 9 -15.47 32.41 -31.76
C ALA A 9 -14.84 31.85 -33.03
N ILE A 10 -14.44 30.57 -33.02
CA ILE A 10 -13.86 29.91 -34.19
C ILE A 10 -14.86 28.91 -34.75
N GLY A 11 -15.27 29.13 -36.00
CA GLY A 11 -16.21 28.28 -36.74
C GLY A 11 -17.65 28.79 -36.74
N SER A 12 -18.47 28.15 -37.58
CA SER A 12 -19.88 28.52 -37.75
C SER A 12 -20.72 28.11 -36.52
N ASN A 13 -21.81 28.87 -36.31
CA ASN A 13 -22.82 28.61 -35.27
C ASN A 13 -22.23 28.54 -33.86
N GLN A 14 -21.30 29.44 -33.54
CA GLN A 14 -20.71 29.55 -32.20
C GLN A 14 -21.27 30.75 -31.44
N THR A 15 -21.56 30.57 -30.16
CA THR A 15 -21.93 31.64 -29.24
C THR A 15 -20.92 31.68 -28.10
N VAL A 16 -20.32 32.84 -27.84
CA VAL A 16 -19.32 33.02 -26.78
C VAL A 16 -19.83 34.07 -25.80
N THR A 17 -20.11 33.62 -24.58
CA THR A 17 -20.73 34.40 -23.52
C THR A 17 -19.79 34.67 -22.33
N ARG A 18 -18.59 34.09 -22.32
CA ARG A 18 -17.58 34.28 -21.27
C ARG A 18 -16.44 35.14 -21.77
N ASP A 19 -16.08 36.17 -21.01
CA ASP A 19 -14.97 37.06 -21.32
C ASP A 19 -13.62 36.30 -21.36
N ASN A 20 -12.63 36.86 -22.06
CA ASN A 20 -11.27 36.32 -22.15
C ASN A 20 -11.20 34.86 -22.63
N THR A 21 -12.05 34.48 -23.60
CA THR A 21 -12.18 33.08 -24.05
C THR A 21 -12.05 32.94 -25.56
N VAL A 22 -11.30 31.93 -25.99
CA VAL A 22 -11.38 31.39 -27.36
C VAL A 22 -12.26 30.14 -27.31
N SER A 23 -13.36 30.14 -28.06
CA SER A 23 -14.28 29.00 -28.15
C SER A 23 -14.26 28.37 -29.53
N VAL A 24 -14.17 27.04 -29.57
CA VAL A 24 -14.25 26.20 -30.77
C VAL A 24 -15.53 25.34 -30.81
N GLY A 25 -16.33 25.40 -29.74
CA GLY A 25 -17.48 24.51 -29.50
C GLY A 25 -17.05 23.08 -29.19
N GLU A 26 -17.94 22.12 -29.43
CA GLU A 26 -17.68 20.68 -29.25
C GLU A 26 -16.92 20.09 -30.45
N ARG A 27 -15.80 20.71 -30.82
CA ARG A 27 -14.97 20.29 -31.96
C ARG A 27 -13.62 19.81 -31.47
N THR A 28 -13.02 18.90 -32.22
CA THR A 28 -11.65 18.43 -31.95
C THR A 28 -10.64 19.51 -32.34
N VAL A 29 -9.67 19.75 -31.46
CA VAL A 29 -8.48 20.55 -31.75
C VAL A 29 -7.29 19.59 -31.82
N SER A 30 -6.74 19.38 -33.02
CA SER A 30 -5.70 18.40 -33.30
C SER A 30 -4.39 19.06 -33.75
N ASN A 31 -3.33 18.26 -33.91
CA ASN A 31 -1.99 18.71 -34.31
C ASN A 31 -1.35 19.71 -33.33
N ILE A 32 -1.72 19.62 -32.05
CA ILE A 32 -1.13 20.40 -30.97
C ILE A 32 0.13 19.68 -30.47
N LYS A 33 1.23 20.42 -30.38
CA LYS A 33 2.47 19.95 -29.76
C LYS A 33 2.29 19.85 -28.25
N ASP A 34 2.98 18.92 -27.61
CA ASP A 34 2.97 18.78 -26.14
C ASP A 34 3.31 20.10 -25.44
N GLY A 35 2.48 20.46 -24.46
CA GLY A 35 2.68 21.63 -23.61
C GLY A 35 3.90 21.47 -22.71
N LYS A 36 4.56 22.59 -22.41
CA LYS A 36 5.75 22.67 -21.56
C LYS A 36 5.56 23.61 -20.37
N GLU A 37 4.81 24.68 -20.55
CA GLU A 37 4.50 25.66 -19.51
C GLU A 37 3.15 25.34 -18.84
N LEU A 38 2.91 25.88 -17.64
CA LEU A 38 1.69 25.63 -16.86
C LEU A 38 0.40 26.09 -17.54
N SER A 39 0.50 27.03 -18.47
CA SER A 39 -0.63 27.57 -19.24
C SER A 39 -0.82 26.93 -20.61
N ASP A 40 0.00 25.95 -20.98
CA ASP A 40 -0.10 25.29 -22.27
C ASP A 40 -1.25 24.26 -22.29
N ALA A 41 -1.79 24.01 -23.47
CA ALA A 41 -2.74 22.92 -23.66
C ALA A 41 -2.06 21.56 -23.46
N VAL A 42 -2.70 20.67 -22.69
CA VAL A 42 -2.24 19.30 -22.49
C VAL A 42 -2.75 18.42 -23.63
N THR A 43 -1.85 17.68 -24.28
CA THR A 43 -2.26 16.73 -25.32
C THR A 43 -2.81 15.44 -24.70
N VAL A 44 -3.69 14.73 -25.41
CA VAL A 44 -4.22 13.42 -24.96
C VAL A 44 -3.09 12.43 -24.67
N ARG A 45 -1.97 12.50 -25.41
CA ARG A 45 -0.79 11.66 -25.17
C ARG A 45 -0.11 11.97 -23.83
N GLN A 46 0.04 13.24 -23.46
CA GLN A 46 0.58 13.63 -22.15
C GLN A 46 -0.33 13.13 -21.02
N LEU A 47 -1.65 13.30 -21.16
CA LEU A 47 -2.62 12.77 -20.20
C LEU A 47 -2.52 11.25 -20.08
N ASN A 48 -2.55 10.51 -21.19
CA ASN A 48 -2.44 9.05 -21.20
C ASN A 48 -1.12 8.55 -20.60
N SER A 49 -0.02 9.29 -20.80
CA SER A 49 1.27 8.94 -20.20
C SER A 49 1.25 9.13 -18.68
N ALA A 50 0.61 10.20 -18.20
CA ALA A 50 0.43 10.46 -16.78
C ALA A 50 -0.47 9.40 -16.13
N THR A 51 -1.60 9.05 -16.76
CA THR A 51 -2.53 8.04 -16.23
C THR A 51 -1.88 6.65 -16.16
N GLN A 52 -1.21 6.22 -17.22
CA GLN A 52 -0.44 4.96 -17.21
C GLN A 52 0.64 4.95 -16.12
N GLY A 53 1.32 6.07 -15.91
CA GLY A 53 2.29 6.22 -14.82
C GLY A 53 1.67 6.02 -13.44
N VAL A 54 0.45 6.52 -13.23
CA VAL A 54 -0.31 6.34 -11.98
C VAL A 54 -0.76 4.88 -11.81
N GLU A 55 -1.34 4.28 -12.85
CA GLU A 55 -1.81 2.89 -12.84
C GLU A 55 -0.68 1.91 -12.51
N ASN A 56 0.48 2.06 -13.16
CA ASN A 56 1.64 1.21 -12.91
C ASN A 56 2.15 1.34 -11.46
N ARG A 57 2.20 2.57 -10.93
CA ARG A 57 2.59 2.81 -9.54
C ARG A 57 1.60 2.19 -8.56
N LEU A 58 0.31 2.28 -8.84
CA LEU A 58 -0.73 1.72 -7.99
C LEU A 58 -0.68 0.20 -7.98
N THR A 59 -0.63 -0.44 -9.15
CA THR A 59 -0.53 -1.90 -9.30
C THR A 59 0.70 -2.44 -8.56
N ASN A 60 1.85 -1.78 -8.69
CA ASN A 60 3.07 -2.18 -7.99
C ASN A 60 2.95 -2.03 -6.46
N LYS A 61 2.32 -0.96 -5.98
CA LYS A 61 2.08 -0.75 -4.54
C LYS A 61 1.12 -1.80 -3.99
N VAL A 62 0.03 -2.10 -4.69
CA VAL A 62 -0.96 -3.10 -4.28
C VAL A 62 -0.33 -4.49 -4.21
N ASN A 63 0.43 -4.89 -5.24
CA ASN A 63 1.12 -6.19 -5.24
C ASN A 63 2.16 -6.30 -4.12
N LYS A 64 2.89 -5.21 -3.84
CA LYS A 64 3.85 -5.18 -2.72
C LYS A 64 3.14 -5.25 -1.37
N LEU A 65 1.99 -4.58 -1.24
CA LEU A 65 1.17 -4.61 -0.03
C LEU A 65 0.60 -6.01 0.22
N ASP A 66 0.01 -6.66 -0.78
CA ASP A 66 -0.52 -8.02 -0.65
C ASP A 66 0.57 -9.03 -0.24
N LYS A 67 1.79 -8.91 -0.81
CA LYS A 67 2.94 -9.70 -0.37
C LYS A 67 3.34 -9.41 1.08
N LYS A 68 3.42 -8.13 1.48
CA LYS A 68 3.75 -7.75 2.87
C LYS A 68 2.72 -8.25 3.86
N LEU A 69 1.43 -8.09 3.56
CA LEU A 69 0.33 -8.60 4.40
C LEU A 69 0.38 -10.11 4.51
N SER A 70 0.56 -10.81 3.39
CA SER A 70 0.67 -12.28 3.39
C SER A 70 1.87 -12.76 4.20
N ALA A 71 3.01 -12.07 4.10
CA ALA A 71 4.20 -12.37 4.90
C ALA A 71 4.00 -12.05 6.39
N GLY A 72 3.24 -11.00 6.72
CA GLY A 72 2.81 -10.69 8.09
C GLY A 72 1.95 -11.79 8.70
N VAL A 73 0.99 -12.33 7.93
CA VAL A 73 0.20 -13.51 8.34
C VAL A 73 1.09 -14.73 8.52
N ALA A 74 2.05 -14.97 7.61
CA ALA A 74 3.03 -16.04 7.77
C ALA A 74 3.84 -15.90 9.07
N SER A 75 4.18 -14.67 9.47
CA SER A 75 4.83 -14.39 10.76
C SER A 75 3.94 -14.72 11.95
N ALA A 76 2.67 -14.36 11.89
CA ALA A 76 1.71 -14.72 12.94
C ALA A 76 1.57 -16.25 13.08
N VAL A 77 1.50 -16.96 11.96
CA VAL A 77 1.51 -18.44 11.94
C VAL A 77 2.81 -18.99 12.55
N ALA A 78 3.96 -18.43 12.19
CA ALA A 78 5.25 -18.83 12.75
C ALA A 78 5.29 -18.65 14.28
N ILE A 79 4.91 -17.46 14.77
CA ILE A 79 4.87 -17.09 16.18
C ILE A 79 3.90 -17.98 16.97
N ALA A 80 2.73 -18.27 16.40
CA ALA A 80 1.70 -19.11 17.02
C ALA A 80 2.18 -20.55 17.23
N ASN A 81 2.99 -21.09 16.32
CA ASN A 81 3.54 -22.43 16.40
C ASN A 81 4.80 -22.55 17.29
N ILE A 82 5.28 -21.45 17.90
CA ILE A 82 6.40 -21.52 18.86
C ILE A 82 5.92 -22.21 20.14
N PRO A 83 6.53 -23.35 20.54
CA PRO A 83 6.20 -24.04 21.78
C PRO A 83 6.38 -23.15 23.02
N THR A 84 5.63 -23.46 24.07
CA THR A 84 5.70 -22.75 25.36
C THR A 84 6.19 -23.66 26.46
N VAL A 85 6.93 -23.08 27.42
CA VAL A 85 7.40 -23.82 28.60
C VAL A 85 6.23 -24.37 29.44
N SER A 86 6.38 -25.62 29.89
CA SER A 86 5.41 -26.32 30.75
C SER A 86 5.95 -26.68 32.13
N VAL A 87 7.23 -26.45 32.38
CA VAL A 87 7.93 -26.79 33.64
C VAL A 87 7.90 -25.60 34.61
N PRO A 88 7.55 -25.79 35.91
CA PRO A 88 7.60 -24.73 36.92
C PRO A 88 8.99 -24.10 37.04
N GLY A 89 9.06 -22.77 37.09
CA GLY A 89 10.32 -22.00 37.10
C GLY A 89 11.15 -22.10 35.81
N GLY A 90 10.68 -22.91 34.84
CA GLY A 90 11.40 -23.22 33.62
C GLY A 90 11.43 -22.04 32.65
N THR A 91 12.48 -22.04 31.82
CA THR A 91 12.64 -21.10 30.70
C THR A 91 12.84 -21.90 29.42
N MET A 92 12.26 -21.43 28.32
CA MET A 92 12.38 -22.06 27.01
C MET A 92 12.62 -21.03 25.92
N ILE A 93 13.51 -21.36 24.98
CA ILE A 93 13.66 -20.66 23.71
C ILE A 93 13.15 -21.60 22.62
N GLY A 94 12.26 -21.10 21.78
CA GLY A 94 11.67 -21.83 20.67
C GLY A 94 11.82 -21.08 19.36
N ILE A 95 11.69 -21.83 18.26
CA ILE A 95 11.71 -21.31 16.90
C ILE A 95 10.43 -21.79 16.22
N GLY A 96 9.82 -20.94 15.41
CA GLY A 96 8.63 -21.25 14.64
C GLY A 96 8.80 -20.80 13.19
N VAL A 97 8.17 -21.53 12.28
CA VAL A 97 8.14 -21.18 10.86
C VAL A 97 6.69 -21.12 10.39
N GLY A 98 6.42 -20.26 9.41
CA GLY A 98 5.08 -20.09 8.87
C GLY A 98 5.14 -19.82 7.39
N ASN A 99 4.12 -20.32 6.68
CA ASN A 99 3.93 -20.05 5.26
C ASN A 99 2.47 -19.65 5.03
N PHE A 100 2.25 -18.61 4.22
CA PHE A 100 0.93 -18.19 3.81
C PHE A 100 0.96 -17.52 2.44
N ARG A 101 0.13 -17.99 1.51
CA ARG A 101 -0.01 -17.45 0.14
C ARG A 101 1.35 -17.21 -0.56
N GLY A 102 2.27 -18.17 -0.42
CA GLY A 102 3.60 -18.11 -1.05
C GLY A 102 4.62 -17.18 -0.35
N GLN A 103 4.29 -16.62 0.80
CA GLN A 103 5.22 -15.90 1.67
C GLN A 103 5.59 -16.74 2.89
N SER A 104 6.83 -16.61 3.36
CA SER A 104 7.35 -17.38 4.48
C SER A 104 7.87 -16.47 5.59
N SER A 105 7.86 -16.98 6.81
CA SER A 105 8.39 -16.28 7.98
C SER A 105 9.10 -17.22 8.93
N LEU A 106 10.12 -16.69 9.59
CA LEU A 106 10.84 -17.31 10.68
C LEU A 106 10.61 -16.49 11.96
N ALA A 107 10.31 -17.16 13.06
CA ALA A 107 10.09 -16.52 14.35
C ALA A 107 10.86 -17.25 15.44
N VAL A 108 11.24 -16.50 16.46
CA VAL A 108 11.89 -16.96 17.68
C VAL A 108 11.07 -16.49 18.88
N GLY A 109 11.06 -17.27 19.94
CA GLY A 109 10.29 -16.95 21.12
C GLY A 109 10.99 -17.38 22.39
N TYR A 110 10.80 -16.58 23.41
CA TYR A 110 11.24 -16.79 24.77
C TYR A 110 10.01 -16.98 25.65
N THR A 111 9.98 -18.03 26.45
CA THR A 111 8.91 -18.26 27.43
C THR A 111 9.48 -18.60 28.78
N ARG A 112 8.81 -18.14 29.85
CA ARG A 112 9.20 -18.44 31.24
C ARG A 112 7.96 -18.69 32.09
N SER A 113 7.99 -19.73 32.91
CA SER A 113 6.96 -20.01 33.91
C SER A 113 7.40 -19.56 35.29
N SER A 114 6.46 -19.16 36.14
CA SER A 114 6.71 -18.90 37.56
C SER A 114 7.04 -20.19 38.31
N ASP A 115 7.69 -20.07 39.47
CA ASP A 115 8.12 -21.24 40.27
C ASP A 115 6.96 -22.13 40.72
N ASN A 116 5.75 -21.57 40.81
CA ASN A 116 4.51 -22.28 41.10
C ASN A 116 3.69 -22.66 39.84
N ASN A 117 4.23 -22.43 38.64
CA ASN A 117 3.61 -22.66 37.34
C ASN A 117 2.25 -21.97 37.12
N LYS A 118 1.87 -21.00 37.95
CA LYS A 118 0.59 -20.29 37.84
C LYS A 118 0.61 -19.16 36.81
N VAL A 119 1.79 -18.67 36.46
CA VAL A 119 1.97 -17.53 35.55
C VAL A 119 2.99 -17.90 34.49
N ILE A 120 2.64 -17.73 33.22
CA ILE A 120 3.53 -17.97 32.07
C ILE A 120 3.69 -16.68 31.28
N PHE A 121 4.93 -16.24 31.08
CA PHE A 121 5.29 -15.14 30.20
C PHE A 121 5.80 -15.66 28.85
N LYS A 122 5.42 -14.98 27.77
CA LYS A 122 5.90 -15.24 26.41
C LYS A 122 6.33 -13.94 25.75
N ALA A 123 7.50 -13.92 25.14
CA ALA A 123 7.97 -12.89 24.24
C ALA A 123 8.37 -13.53 22.92
N THR A 124 8.09 -12.89 21.79
CA THR A 124 8.32 -13.43 20.46
C THR A 124 8.77 -12.33 19.51
N ALA A 125 9.62 -12.71 18.56
CA ALA A 125 10.08 -11.86 17.48
C ALA A 125 10.16 -12.68 16.20
N GLY A 126 9.90 -12.09 15.05
CA GLY A 126 9.96 -12.79 13.77
C GLY A 126 10.35 -11.88 12.62
N ALA A 127 10.92 -12.50 11.59
CA ALA A 127 11.33 -11.86 10.35
C ALA A 127 10.66 -12.58 9.17
N THR A 128 10.18 -11.79 8.22
CA THR A 128 9.43 -12.26 7.06
C THR A 128 10.29 -12.27 5.78
N SER A 129 9.89 -13.04 4.77
CA SER A 129 10.49 -13.03 3.43
C SER A 129 10.50 -11.64 2.77
N GLN A 130 9.60 -10.74 3.20
CA GLN A 130 9.48 -9.37 2.70
C GLN A 130 10.36 -8.35 3.44
N LYS A 131 11.28 -8.82 4.30
CA LYS A 131 12.19 -8.01 5.14
C LYS A 131 11.49 -7.12 6.17
N ASP A 132 10.26 -7.49 6.55
CA ASP A 132 9.54 -6.88 7.66
C ASP A 132 9.69 -7.73 8.93
N TYR A 133 9.66 -7.08 10.09
CA TYR A 133 9.83 -7.69 11.41
C TYR A 133 8.56 -7.54 12.26
N ALA A 134 8.27 -8.54 13.08
CA ALA A 134 7.18 -8.52 14.05
C ALA A 134 7.72 -8.83 15.44
N VAL A 135 7.18 -8.17 16.47
CA VAL A 135 7.49 -8.45 17.88
C VAL A 135 6.20 -8.48 18.68
N GLY A 136 6.15 -9.31 19.71
CA GLY A 136 4.97 -9.41 20.57
C GLY A 136 5.29 -10.10 21.89
N ALA A 137 4.51 -9.82 22.92
CA ALA A 137 4.61 -10.47 24.20
C ALA A 137 3.22 -10.73 24.80
N GLY A 138 3.12 -11.67 25.73
CA GLY A 138 1.88 -12.05 26.38
C GLY A 138 2.14 -12.72 27.73
N ILE A 139 1.09 -12.76 28.55
CA ILE A 139 1.09 -13.39 29.87
C ILE A 139 -0.16 -14.28 29.99
N GLY A 140 -0.01 -15.46 30.58
CA GLY A 140 -1.09 -16.40 30.86
C GLY A 140 -1.14 -16.74 32.34
N PHE A 141 -2.36 -16.96 32.85
CA PHE A 141 -2.61 -17.40 34.22
C PHE A 141 -3.32 -18.75 34.18
N GLN A 142 -2.90 -19.68 35.02
CA GLN A 142 -3.54 -20.99 35.18
C GLN A 142 -3.66 -21.36 36.66
N TRP A 143 -4.74 -22.06 37.03
CA TRP A 143 -5.08 -22.46 38.40
C TRP A 143 -5.39 -23.95 38.49
#